data_AF-A0A944A0E6-F1
#
_entry.id   AF-A0A944A0E6-F1
#
_cell.length_a   1.000
_cell.length_b   1.000
_cell.length_c   1.000
_cell.angle_alpha   90.00
_cell.angle_beta   90.00
_cell.angle_gamma   90.00
#
_symmetry.space_group_name_H-M   'P 1'
#
loop_
_entity.id
_entity.type
_entity.pdbx_description
1 polymer ?
#
loop_
_entity_poly.entity_id
_entity_poly.type
_entity_poly.pdbx_seq_one_letter_code
_entity_poly.pdbx_strand_id
1 'polypeptide(L)' 'MIAVNAYFDGNNYVLEDNVLVKQNQKVIITLLDEFVPKKQKKTLEEIRSYMKGGKSVPDGISTVDYIRQLRAD' A
#
# COMPACT_ATOMS: atom_id res chain seq x y z
N MET A 1 3.88 18.00 20.49
CA MET A 1 2.68 17.18 20.22
C MET A 1 2.49 17.18 18.71
N ILE A 2 2.45 16.02 18.07
CA ILE A 2 2.27 15.90 16.61
C ILE A 2 1.01 15.08 16.40
N ALA A 3 0.13 15.56 15.52
CA ALA A 3 -0.98 14.77 15.01
C ALA A 3 -0.50 14.08 13.73
N VAL A 4 -0.79 12.79 13.61
CA VAL A 4 -0.42 11.97 12.45
C VAL A 4 -1.67 11.32 11.90
N ASN A 5 -1.76 11.24 10.59
CA ASN A 5 -2.83 10.51 9.94
C ASN A 5 -2.44 9.04 9.82
N ALA A 6 -3.41 8.16 10.08
CA ALA A 6 -3.22 6.73 10.02
C ALA A 6 -4.53 6.04 9.63
N TYR A 7 -4.43 4.89 9.00
CA TYR A 7 -5.57 4.02 8.75
C TYR A 7 -5.37 2.66 9.43
N PHE A 8 -6.48 2.01 9.79
CA PHE A 8 -6.44 0.66 10.36
C PHE A 8 -6.55 -0.38 9.24
N ASP A 9 -5.55 -1.24 9.11
CA ASP A 9 -5.52 -2.28 8.07
C ASP A 9 -6.29 -3.55 8.46
N GLY A 10 -6.86 -3.60 9.67
CA GLY A 10 -7.51 -4.76 10.26
C GLY A 10 -6.73 -5.39 11.41
N ASN A 11 -5.42 -5.14 11.49
CA ASN A 11 -4.54 -5.64 12.54
C ASN A 11 -3.73 -4.52 13.21
N ASN A 12 -3.27 -3.54 12.43
CA ASN A 12 -2.37 -2.47 12.87
C ASN A 12 -2.86 -1.10 12.35
N TYR A 13 -2.43 -0.05 13.05
CA TYR A 13 -2.51 1.33 12.54
C TYR A 13 -1.28 1.60 11.68
N VAL A 14 -1.51 1.90 10.40
CA VAL A 14 -0.45 2.26 9.45
C VAL A 14 -0.42 3.78 9.35
N LEU A 15 0.70 4.38 9.76
CA LEU A 15 0.91 5.82 9.65
C LEU A 15 1.14 6.19 8.19
N GLU A 16 0.51 7.27 7.73
CA GLU A 16 0.82 7.85 6.42
C GLU A 16 2.10 8.69 6.47
N ASP A 17 2.39 9.26 7.65
CA ASP A 17 3.56 10.06 7.92
C ASP A 17 4.73 9.21 8.45
N ASN A 18 5.95 9.57 8.07
CA ASN A 18 7.16 8.91 8.56
C ASN A 18 7.55 9.44 9.96
N VAL A 19 6.81 9.02 10.98
CA VAL A 19 7.03 9.41 12.37
C VAL A 19 7.51 8.22 13.21
N LEU A 20 8.63 8.42 13.91
CA LEU A 20 9.18 7.41 14.82
C LEU A 20 8.42 7.42 16.16
N VAL A 21 7.69 6.34 16.44
CA VAL A 21 6.99 6.12 17.71
C VAL A 21 7.86 5.28 18.65
N LYS A 22 7.92 5.64 19.94
CA LYS A 22 8.71 4.91 20.95
C LYS A 22 7.85 3.88 21.69
N GLN A 23 8.50 2.85 22.21
CA GLN A 23 7.84 1.86 23.08
C GLN A 23 7.23 2.55 24.30
N ASN A 24 6.01 2.12 24.68
CA ASN A 24 5.23 2.65 25.82
C ASN A 24 4.90 4.16 25.73
N GLN A 25 4.93 4.74 24.53
CA GLN A 25 4.51 6.12 24.33
C GLN A 25 2.98 6.23 24.43
N LYS A 26 2.50 7.11 25.32
CA LYS A 26 1.06 7.40 25.44
C LYS A 26 0.60 8.18 24.21
N VAL A 27 -0.54 7.76 23.65
CA VAL A 27 -1.14 8.37 22.46
C VAL A 27 -2.62 8.69 22.72
N ILE A 28 -3.15 9.62 21.93
CA ILE A 28 -4.59 9.90 21.82
C ILE A 28 -5.00 9.45 20.43
N ILE A 29 -6.08 8.67 20.34
CA ILE A 29 -6.59 8.14 19.07
C ILE A 29 -7.94 8.81 18.80
N THR A 30 -8.09 9.37 17.61
CA THR A 30 -9.35 9.92 17.10
C THR A 30 -9.73 9.14 15.85
N LEU A 31 -10.95 8.61 15.81
CA LEU A 31 -11.46 7.88 14.65
C LEU A 31 -12.22 8.83 13.74
N LEU A 32 -11.89 8.80 12.44
CA LEU A 32 -12.56 9.57 11.40
C LEU A 32 -13.59 8.68 10.69
N ASP A 33 -14.68 9.29 10.19
CA ASP A 33 -15.65 8.62 9.31
C ASP A 33 -15.24 8.77 7.83
N GLU A 34 -13.93 8.69 7.59
CA GLU A 34 -13.30 8.73 6.27
C GLU A 34 -12.56 7.42 6.05
N PHE A 35 -12.86 6.75 4.94
CA PHE A 35 -12.27 5.45 4.63
C PHE A 35 -11.26 5.59 3.50
N VAL A 36 -10.03 5.14 3.76
CA VAL A 36 -9.02 5.02 2.71
C VAL A 36 -9.44 3.91 1.74
N PRO A 37 -9.43 4.16 0.41
CA PRO A 37 -9.75 3.11 -0.55
C PRO A 37 -8.78 1.95 -0.37
N LYS A 38 -9.31 0.75 -0.14
CA LYS A 38 -8.48 -0.47 -0.12
C LYS A 38 -7.75 -0.55 -1.45
N LYS A 39 -6.43 -0.34 -1.43
CA LYS A 39 -5.56 -0.79 -2.51
C LYS A 39 -5.63 -2.31 -2.51
N GLN A 40 -6.60 -2.87 -3.24
CA GLN A 40 -6.64 -4.29 -3.51
C GLN A 40 -5.34 -4.61 -4.25
N LYS A 41 -4.51 -5.47 -3.64
CA LYS A 41 -3.35 -6.04 -4.35
C LYS A 41 -3.89 -6.65 -5.63
N LYS A 42 -3.45 -6.13 -6.78
CA LYS A 42 -3.91 -6.65 -8.06
C LYS A 42 -3.65 -8.14 -8.10
N THR A 43 -4.70 -8.92 -8.33
CA THR A 43 -4.56 -10.37 -8.42
C THR A 43 -3.73 -10.73 -9.66
N LEU A 44 -3.18 -11.96 -9.72
CA LEU A 44 -2.44 -12.44 -10.91
C LEU A 44 -3.25 -12.29 -12.18
N GLU A 45 -4.57 -12.44 -12.08
CA GLU A 45 -5.52 -12.38 -13.18
C GLU A 45 -5.66 -10.95 -13.70
N GLU A 46 -5.70 -9.95 -12.82
CA GLU A 46 -5.72 -8.53 -13.17
C GLU A 46 -4.39 -8.06 -13.77
N ILE A 47 -3.27 -8.60 -13.30
CA ILE A 47 -1.95 -8.32 -13.89
C ILE A 47 -1.85 -8.95 -15.29
N ARG A 48 -2.33 -10.19 -15.45
CA ARG A 48 -2.38 -10.88 -16.76
C ARG A 48 -3.31 -10.19 -17.74
N SER A 49 -4.47 -9.68 -17.31
CA SER A 49 -5.39 -8.93 -18.17
C SER A 49 -4.79 -7.59 -18.60
N TYR A 50 -4.06 -6.90 -17.71
CA TYR A 50 -3.30 -5.69 -18.04
C TYR A 50 -2.22 -5.93 -19.11
N MET A 51 -1.51 -7.07 -19.05
CA MET A 51 -0.50 -7.41 -20.06
C MET A 51 -1.13 -7.88 -21.40
N LYS A 52 -2.30 -8.51 -21.36
CA LYS A 52 -3.05 -8.86 -22.59
C LYS A 52 -3.63 -7.65 -23.32
N GLY A 53 -3.84 -6.54 -22.62
CA GLY A 53 -4.36 -5.27 -23.16
C GLY A 53 -3.37 -4.43 -23.97
N GLY A 54 -2.19 -4.97 -24.33
CA GLY A 54 -1.26 -4.31 -25.26
C GLY A 54 -0.33 -3.27 -24.65
N LYS A 55 -0.23 -3.16 -23.31
CA LYS A 55 0.86 -2.40 -22.67
C LYS A 55 2.10 -3.27 -22.58
N SER A 56 3.10 -2.98 -23.42
CA SER A 56 4.40 -3.64 -23.41
C SER A 56 5.11 -3.42 -22.08
N VAL A 57 5.80 -4.47 -21.60
CA VAL A 57 6.76 -4.35 -20.51
C VAL A 57 7.84 -3.36 -20.96
N PRO A 58 8.28 -2.40 -20.11
CA PRO A 58 9.37 -1.50 -20.46
C PRO A 58 10.61 -2.28 -20.90
N ASP A 59 11.26 -1.84 -21.98
CA ASP A 59 12.44 -2.51 -22.53
C ASP A 59 13.54 -2.59 -21.48
N GLY A 60 14.11 -3.79 -21.31
CA GLY A 60 15.19 -4.07 -20.36
C GLY A 60 14.76 -4.69 -19.02
N ILE A 61 13.46 -4.91 -18.79
CA ILE A 61 12.96 -5.62 -17.60
C ILE A 61 12.22 -6.89 -18.02
N SER A 62 12.54 -8.01 -17.36
CA SER A 62 11.79 -9.25 -17.54
C SER A 62 10.35 -9.08 -17.06
N THR A 63 9.39 -9.61 -17.81
CA THR A 63 7.97 -9.67 -17.42
C THR A 63 7.78 -10.19 -15.99
N VAL A 64 8.60 -11.15 -15.57
CA VAL A 64 8.53 -11.73 -14.22
C VAL A 64 8.96 -10.72 -13.15
N ASP A 65 9.99 -9.91 -13.43
CA ASP A 65 10.50 -8.91 -12.50
C ASP A 65 9.61 -7.68 -12.44
N TYR A 66 8.99 -7.30 -13.55
CA TYR A 66 7.95 -6.27 -13.58
C TYR A 66 6.72 -6.68 -12.74
N ILE A 67 6.28 -7.94 -12.85
CA ILE A 67 5.20 -8.48 -12.01
C ILE A 67 5.60 -8.48 -10.53
N ARG A 68 6.87 -8.78 -10.21
CA ARG A 68 7.38 -8.70 -8.84
C ARG A 68 7.38 -7.27 -8.31
N GLN A 69 7.80 -6.28 -9.11
CA GLN A 69 7.73 -4.86 -8.73
C GLN A 69 6.29 -4.39 -8.50
N LEU A 70 5.33 -4.82 -9.33
CA LEU A 70 3.91 -4.52 -9.11
C LEU A 70 3.31 -5.17 -7.84
N ARG A 71 4.02 -6.12 -7.24
CA ARG A 71 3.61 -6.86 -6.04
C ARG A 71 4.42 -6.50 -4.79
N ALA A 72 5.58 -5.89 -4.97
CA ALA A 72 6.49 -5.51 -3.90
C ALA A 72 6.16 -4.07 -3.48
N ASP A 73 5.30 -3.95 -2.48
CA ASP A 73 5.45 -2.93 -1.44
C ASP A 73 6.27 -3.57 -0.31
#